data_AF-A0A8J6TDR7-F1
#
_entry.id   AF-A0A8J6TDR7-F1
#
_cell.length_a   1.000
_cell.length_b   1.000
_cell.length_c   1.000
_cell.angle_alpha   90.00
_cell.angle_beta   90.00
_cell.angle_gamma   90.00
#
_symmetry.space_group_name_H-M   'P 1'
#
loop_
_entity.id
_entity.type
_entity.pdbx_description
1 polymer ?
#
loop_
_entity_poly.entity_id
_entity_poly.type
_entity_poly.pdbx_seq_one_letter_code
_entity_poly.pdbx_strand_id
1 'polypeptide(L)'
;MQRNTILLFLFLSFSTSGYLIEDHDLDVFFPFPDKSPCADLSVDEDGINCKVGEPFWDTSIFLPFPHVYINEVDIDSIRAFPSSSVSETVDFLKVPTKGGDTPTPFFELKRVRITLSLQPVTPTYLMPYLSDIWVFWGGNRVPYQGRWEVSYLRLVDEDWEERMYSGRINPADIPNLQDHLAADIDYNGVPSAFWNYQVELSK
;
A
#
# COMPACT_ATOMS: atom_id res chain seq x y z
N MET A 1 -48.03 36.47 -8.34
CA MET A 1 -46.62 36.40 -7.91
C MET A 1 -46.50 35.32 -6.85
N GLN A 2 -46.04 34.14 -7.24
CA GLN A 2 -46.01 32.94 -6.39
C GLN A 2 -44.52 32.62 -6.15
N ARG A 3 -44.06 32.76 -4.91
CA ARG A 3 -42.70 32.44 -4.49
C ARG A 3 -42.63 30.95 -4.16
N ASN A 4 -41.97 30.18 -5.01
CA ASN A 4 -41.56 28.82 -4.67
C ASN A 4 -40.27 28.89 -3.86
N THR A 5 -40.33 28.50 -2.59
CA THR A 5 -39.17 28.27 -1.75
C THR A 5 -38.85 26.77 -1.81
N ILE A 6 -37.78 26.41 -2.51
CA ILE A 6 -37.24 25.04 -2.52
C ILE A 6 -36.26 24.94 -1.36
N LEU A 7 -36.60 24.14 -0.35
CA LEU A 7 -35.69 23.75 0.73
C LEU A 7 -34.93 22.50 0.29
N LEU A 8 -33.66 22.69 -0.11
CA LEU A 8 -32.73 21.61 -0.42
C LEU A 8 -32.07 21.18 0.90
N PHE A 9 -32.46 20.03 1.44
CA PHE A 9 -31.74 19.39 2.55
C PHE A 9 -30.57 18.59 1.99
N LEU A 10 -29.39 19.20 1.99
CA LEU A 10 -28.11 18.51 1.80
C LEU A 10 -27.72 17.82 3.11
N PHE A 11 -28.01 16.52 3.21
CA PHE A 11 -27.37 15.65 4.20
C PHE A 11 -25.93 15.39 3.74
N LEU A 12 -25.00 16.24 4.17
CA LEU A 12 -23.56 15.97 4.15
C LEU A 12 -23.20 15.24 5.44
N SER A 13 -23.41 13.93 5.46
CA SER A 13 -22.81 13.06 6.47
C SER A 13 -21.33 12.85 6.10
N PHE A 14 -20.50 13.84 6.40
CA PHE A 14 -19.06 13.62 6.52
C PHE A 14 -18.81 12.87 7.82
N SER A 15 -18.71 11.55 7.75
CA SER A 15 -17.97 10.79 8.77
C SER A 15 -16.50 11.11 8.58
N THR A 16 -16.03 12.19 9.21
CA THR A 16 -14.60 12.39 9.45
C THR A 16 -14.21 11.46 10.59
N SER A 17 -13.90 10.21 10.27
CA SER A 17 -13.01 9.44 11.13
C SER A 17 -11.68 10.20 11.12
N GLY A 18 -11.46 10.99 12.16
CA GLY A 18 -10.26 11.77 12.35
C GLY A 18 -9.11 10.80 12.60
N TYR A 19 -8.46 10.36 11.53
CA TYR A 19 -7.11 9.83 11.63
C TYR A 19 -6.25 10.99 12.14
N LEU A 20 -5.87 10.92 13.42
CA LEU A 20 -4.76 11.70 13.93
C LEU A 20 -3.51 11.16 13.24
N ILE A 21 -3.14 11.79 12.13
CA ILE A 21 -1.77 11.75 11.64
C ILE A 21 -0.99 12.61 12.63
N GLU A 22 -0.30 11.95 13.55
CA GLU A 22 0.53 12.61 14.55
C GLU A 22 1.79 13.14 13.83
N ASP A 23 1.76 14.43 13.47
CA ASP A 23 2.95 15.16 13.01
C ASP A 23 3.86 15.39 14.22
N HIS A 24 5.08 14.88 14.11
CA HIS A 24 6.05 14.80 15.18
C HIS A 24 6.58 16.17 15.63
N ASP A 25 6.15 16.58 16.83
CA ASP A 25 6.95 17.42 17.74
C ASP A 25 6.60 16.98 19.16
N LEU A 26 7.32 15.99 19.69
CA LEU A 26 7.58 15.76 21.12
C LEU A 26 8.48 14.51 21.30
N ASP A 27 9.65 14.74 21.89
CA ASP A 27 10.81 13.87 22.15
C ASP A 27 10.57 12.62 23.04
N VAL A 28 9.43 11.92 22.93
CA VAL A 28 9.19 10.66 23.67
C VAL A 28 8.43 9.64 22.81
N PHE A 29 8.94 9.26 21.63
CA PHE A 29 8.33 8.20 20.84
C PHE A 29 9.28 7.00 20.66
N PHE A 30 8.84 5.88 21.23
CA PHE A 30 9.48 4.57 21.20
C PHE A 30 9.66 4.09 19.75
N PRO A 31 10.77 3.41 19.40
CA PRO A 31 11.10 3.07 18.02
C PRO A 31 10.31 1.83 17.60
N PHE A 32 9.01 1.98 17.35
CA PHE A 32 8.31 1.04 16.48
C PHE A 32 8.75 1.34 15.04
N PRO A 33 9.09 0.34 14.21
CA PRO A 33 9.86 0.62 13.01
C PRO A 33 9.06 1.50 12.04
N ASP A 34 9.60 2.68 11.73
CA ASP A 34 9.28 3.48 10.52
C ASP A 34 9.71 2.78 9.23
N LYS A 35 9.81 1.45 9.27
CA LYS A 35 10.38 0.60 8.24
C LYS A 35 9.35 -0.43 7.84
N SER A 36 9.48 -0.89 6.61
CA SER A 36 8.69 -1.99 6.07
C SER A 36 8.67 -3.17 7.05
N PRO A 37 7.51 -3.84 7.25
CA PRO A 37 7.43 -5.08 8.01
C PRO A 37 8.15 -6.24 7.32
N CYS A 38 8.52 -6.08 6.04
CA CYS A 38 9.25 -7.07 5.28
C CYS A 38 10.75 -6.99 5.62
N ALA A 39 11.26 -8.04 6.26
CA ALA A 39 12.69 -8.25 6.49
C ALA A 39 13.42 -8.54 5.17
N ASP A 40 12.80 -9.34 4.30
CA ASP A 40 13.26 -9.55 2.92
C ASP A 40 12.12 -9.26 1.93
N LEU A 41 12.48 -8.62 0.82
CA LEU A 41 11.60 -8.37 -0.32
C LEU A 41 12.19 -8.98 -1.58
N SER A 42 11.32 -9.57 -2.40
CA SER A 42 11.64 -10.00 -3.76
C SER A 42 10.43 -9.81 -4.66
N VAL A 43 10.68 -9.60 -5.95
CA VAL A 43 9.65 -9.34 -6.96
C VAL A 43 9.97 -10.17 -8.19
N ASP A 44 8.93 -10.74 -8.77
CA ASP A 44 8.93 -11.43 -10.06
C ASP A 44 7.76 -10.93 -10.91
N GLU A 45 7.49 -11.59 -12.05
CA GLU A 45 6.39 -11.21 -12.94
C GLU A 45 5.00 -11.51 -12.35
N ASP A 46 4.92 -12.36 -11.32
CA ASP A 46 3.67 -12.78 -10.70
C ASP A 46 3.28 -11.88 -9.52
N GLY A 47 4.27 -11.33 -8.79
CA GLY A 47 3.98 -10.43 -7.69
C GLY A 47 5.16 -10.08 -6.79
N ILE A 48 4.81 -9.64 -5.58
CA ILE A 48 5.75 -9.26 -4.52
C ILE A 48 5.72 -10.32 -3.42
N ASN A 49 6.89 -10.87 -3.10
CA ASN A 49 7.11 -11.76 -1.97
C ASN A 49 7.76 -10.97 -0.83
N CYS A 50 7.04 -10.87 0.30
CA CYS A 50 7.50 -10.23 1.53
C CYS A 50 7.69 -11.28 2.62
N LYS A 51 8.92 -11.44 3.10
CA LYS A 51 9.18 -12.20 4.32
C LYS A 51 9.11 -11.25 5.50
N VAL A 52 8.11 -11.42 6.34
CA VAL A 52 7.96 -10.69 7.59
C VAL A 52 8.92 -11.30 8.62
N GLY A 53 9.55 -10.47 9.42
CA GLY A 53 10.44 -10.89 10.50
C GLY A 53 10.33 -9.98 11.72
N GLU A 54 11.33 -10.00 12.59
CA GLU A 54 11.34 -9.20 13.82
C GLU A 54 11.09 -7.70 13.55
N PRO A 55 10.31 -7.01 14.41
CA PRO A 55 9.73 -7.49 15.67
C PRO A 55 8.36 -8.18 15.52
N PHE A 56 7.91 -8.42 14.29
CA PHE A 56 6.67 -9.13 14.00
C PHE A 56 6.87 -10.65 14.10
N TRP A 57 5.93 -11.42 13.56
CA TRP A 57 6.04 -12.87 13.50
C TRP A 57 6.61 -13.31 12.15
N ASP A 58 7.39 -14.38 12.16
CA ASP A 58 7.92 -14.97 10.94
C ASP A 58 6.78 -15.49 10.07
N THR A 59 6.56 -14.85 8.93
CA THR A 59 5.61 -15.29 7.91
C THR A 59 6.05 -14.84 6.53
N SER A 60 5.45 -15.41 5.48
CA SER A 60 5.66 -14.98 4.10
C SER A 60 4.33 -14.58 3.49
N ILE A 61 4.28 -13.36 2.97
CA ILE A 61 3.10 -12.79 2.34
C ILE A 61 3.39 -12.62 0.86
N PHE A 62 2.60 -13.28 0.01
CA PHE A 62 2.64 -13.10 -1.44
C PHE A 62 1.51 -12.16 -1.88
N LEU A 63 1.89 -11.04 -2.47
CA LEU A 63 0.99 -10.07 -3.07
C LEU A 63 1.02 -10.22 -4.60
N PRO A 64 0.00 -10.82 -5.22
CA PRO A 64 -0.03 -10.99 -6.67
C PRO A 64 -0.25 -9.65 -7.38
N PHE A 65 0.37 -9.49 -8.55
CA PHE A 65 -0.06 -8.46 -9.49
C PHE A 65 -1.51 -8.75 -9.95
N PRO A 66 -2.36 -7.72 -10.05
CA PRO A 66 -3.73 -7.92 -10.52
C PRO A 66 -3.75 -8.19 -12.02
N HIS A 67 -4.62 -9.10 -12.47
CA HIS A 67 -4.84 -9.33 -13.89
C HIS A 67 -5.53 -8.13 -14.55
N VAL A 68 -4.97 -7.65 -15.66
CA VAL A 68 -5.50 -6.54 -16.45
C VAL A 68 -5.95 -7.07 -17.81
N TYR A 69 -7.21 -6.80 -18.17
CA TYR A 69 -7.75 -7.16 -19.47
C TYR A 69 -7.85 -5.91 -20.34
N ILE A 70 -7.21 -5.93 -21.50
CA ILE A 70 -7.20 -4.82 -22.45
C ILE A 70 -7.90 -5.27 -23.72
N ASN A 71 -8.95 -4.55 -24.11
CA ASN A 71 -9.45 -4.57 -25.48
C ASN A 71 -8.78 -3.41 -26.22
N GLU A 72 -7.92 -3.71 -27.19
CA GLU A 72 -7.15 -2.69 -27.90
C GLU A 72 -8.04 -1.74 -28.72
N VAL A 73 -9.20 -2.22 -29.19
CA VAL A 73 -10.17 -1.41 -29.95
C VAL A 73 -10.87 -0.39 -29.04
N ASP A 74 -11.10 -0.77 -27.79
CA ASP A 74 -11.86 0.02 -26.81
C ASP A 74 -10.98 0.46 -25.62
N ILE A 75 -9.67 0.60 -25.81
CA ILE A 75 -8.74 0.87 -24.70
C ILE A 75 -9.07 2.17 -23.95
N ASP A 76 -9.52 3.20 -24.66
CA ASP A 76 -9.93 4.49 -24.07
C ASP A 76 -11.28 4.41 -23.34
N SER A 77 -11.97 3.27 -23.39
CA SER A 77 -13.15 3.00 -22.56
C SER A 77 -12.76 2.62 -21.12
N ILE A 78 -11.52 2.21 -20.88
CA ILE A 78 -11.01 1.88 -19.55
C ILE A 78 -11.06 3.13 -18.66
N ARG A 79 -11.56 2.95 -17.44
CA ARG A 79 -11.73 4.04 -16.46
C ARG A 79 -10.81 3.92 -15.25
N ALA A 80 -10.36 2.71 -14.97
CA ALA A 80 -9.41 2.41 -13.91
C ALA A 80 -8.82 1.02 -14.15
N PHE A 81 -7.59 0.84 -13.70
CA PHE A 81 -7.00 -0.48 -13.55
C PHE A 81 -7.33 -1.07 -12.16
N PRO A 82 -7.43 -2.40 -12.03
CA PRO A 82 -7.69 -3.04 -10.75
C PRO A 82 -6.52 -2.86 -9.78
N SER A 83 -6.81 -2.83 -8.48
CA SER A 83 -5.80 -2.93 -7.42
C SER A 83 -5.78 -4.35 -6.85
N SER A 84 -4.69 -4.75 -6.21
CA SER A 84 -4.62 -5.99 -5.42
C SER A 84 -4.19 -5.69 -3.98
N SER A 85 -4.59 -6.56 -3.05
CA SER A 85 -4.23 -6.45 -1.63
C SER A 85 -4.26 -7.83 -0.98
N VAL A 86 -3.39 -8.04 -0.01
CA VAL A 86 -3.31 -9.24 0.82
C VAL A 86 -3.02 -8.82 2.25
N SER A 87 -3.64 -9.49 3.22
CA SER A 87 -3.43 -9.20 4.64
C SER A 87 -3.19 -10.48 5.41
N GLU A 88 -2.24 -10.42 6.34
CA GLU A 88 -2.06 -11.41 7.39
C GLU A 88 -2.40 -10.78 8.73
N THR A 89 -2.92 -11.56 9.68
CA THR A 89 -3.34 -11.05 10.99
C THR A 89 -2.99 -12.06 12.09
N VAL A 90 -2.53 -11.54 13.21
CA VAL A 90 -2.39 -12.29 14.46
C VAL A 90 -3.15 -11.57 15.58
N ASP A 91 -3.86 -12.33 16.40
CA ASP A 91 -4.68 -11.75 17.46
C ASP A 91 -3.87 -11.08 18.56
N PHE A 92 -2.66 -11.55 18.80
CA PHE A 92 -1.81 -11.11 19.89
C PHE A 92 -0.33 -11.27 19.58
N LEU A 93 0.46 -10.25 19.90
CA LEU A 93 1.91 -10.23 19.69
C LEU A 93 2.62 -9.57 20.88
N LYS A 94 3.73 -10.16 21.33
CA LYS A 94 4.62 -9.57 22.34
C LYS A 94 5.86 -9.04 21.67
N VAL A 95 6.06 -7.73 21.73
CA VAL A 95 7.19 -7.06 21.09
C VAL A 95 8.20 -6.61 22.17
N PRO A 96 9.47 -7.06 22.12
CA PRO A 96 10.47 -6.66 23.09
C PRO A 96 10.76 -5.15 23.01
N THR A 97 10.81 -4.48 24.15
CA THR A 97 11.26 -3.09 24.29
C THR A 97 12.77 -3.10 24.47
N LYS A 98 13.54 -2.40 23.62
CA LYS A 98 15.00 -2.31 23.81
C LYS A 98 15.33 -1.55 25.11
N GLY A 99 16.00 -2.23 26.06
CA GLY A 99 16.52 -1.67 27.33
C GLY A 99 17.33 -2.71 28.12
N GLY A 100 18.49 -2.33 28.66
CA GLY A 100 19.53 -3.23 29.21
C GLY A 100 19.23 -3.95 30.54
N ASP A 101 20.13 -4.90 30.88
CA ASP A 101 20.39 -5.73 32.10
C ASP A 101 19.26 -6.13 33.07
N THR A 102 18.02 -5.77 32.80
CA THR A 102 16.80 -6.17 33.50
C THR A 102 15.96 -7.04 32.57
N PRO A 103 14.96 -7.80 33.08
CA PRO A 103 14.05 -8.53 32.20
C PRO A 103 13.49 -7.57 31.14
N THR A 104 13.73 -7.89 29.87
CA THR A 104 13.37 -7.03 28.75
C THR A 104 11.87 -6.70 28.85
N PRO A 105 11.48 -5.42 28.98
CA PRO A 105 10.07 -5.07 28.95
C PRO A 105 9.48 -5.50 27.60
N PHE A 106 8.19 -5.81 27.55
CA PHE A 106 7.49 -6.12 26.30
C PHE A 106 6.26 -5.22 26.18
N PHE A 107 5.92 -4.84 24.95
CA PHE A 107 4.60 -4.32 24.63
C PHE A 107 3.70 -5.46 24.16
N GLU A 108 2.47 -5.45 24.64
CA GLU A 108 1.42 -6.35 24.16
C GLU A 108 0.61 -5.63 23.09
N LEU A 109 0.57 -6.23 21.90
CA LEU A 109 -0.24 -5.78 20.78
C LEU A 109 -1.38 -6.75 20.55
N LYS A 110 -2.54 -6.23 20.17
CA LYS A 110 -3.71 -7.03 19.78
C LYS A 110 -4.12 -6.72 18.35
N ARG A 111 -4.72 -7.70 17.67
CA ARG A 111 -5.23 -7.58 16.30
C ARG A 111 -4.18 -6.96 15.37
N VAL A 112 -2.96 -7.48 15.42
CA VAL A 112 -1.88 -7.00 14.56
C VAL A 112 -2.14 -7.49 13.15
N ARG A 113 -2.33 -6.57 12.22
CA ARG A 113 -2.56 -6.84 10.81
C ARG A 113 -1.45 -6.22 9.99
N ILE A 114 -0.90 -7.00 9.08
CA ILE A 114 0.02 -6.53 8.04
C ILE A 114 -0.73 -6.64 6.72
N THR A 115 -0.79 -5.55 5.97
CA THR A 115 -1.43 -5.49 4.66
C THR A 115 -0.41 -5.05 3.63
N LEU A 116 -0.31 -5.77 2.52
CA LEU A 116 0.43 -5.34 1.34
C LEU A 116 -0.57 -5.04 0.23
N SER A 117 -0.33 -3.99 -0.56
CA SER A 117 -1.22 -3.64 -1.67
C SER A 117 -0.48 -3.09 -2.88
N LEU A 118 -1.04 -3.32 -4.06
CA LEU A 118 -0.60 -2.77 -5.34
C LEU A 118 -1.71 -1.89 -5.90
N GLN A 119 -1.36 -0.65 -6.21
CA GLN A 119 -2.27 0.32 -6.82
C GLN A 119 -1.73 0.78 -8.16
N PRO A 120 -2.56 0.94 -9.20
CA PRO A 120 -2.10 1.49 -10.46
C PRO A 120 -1.63 2.92 -10.23
N VAL A 121 -0.50 3.30 -10.82
CA VAL A 121 0.04 4.66 -10.66
C VAL A 121 -0.61 5.67 -11.59
N THR A 122 -1.30 5.17 -12.62
CA THR A 122 -1.94 5.98 -13.65
C THR A 122 -3.09 6.78 -13.03
N PRO A 123 -3.00 8.12 -12.98
CA PRO A 123 -4.07 8.93 -12.45
C PRO A 123 -5.33 8.77 -13.30
N THR A 124 -6.50 8.80 -12.64
CA THR A 124 -7.80 8.65 -13.32
C THR A 124 -8.04 9.69 -14.42
N TYR A 125 -7.48 10.89 -14.30
CA TYR A 125 -7.58 11.94 -15.31
C TYR A 125 -6.76 11.66 -16.59
N LEU A 126 -5.80 10.73 -16.55
CA LEU A 126 -5.04 10.29 -17.72
C LEU A 126 -5.68 9.09 -18.44
N MET A 127 -6.68 8.43 -17.85
CA MET A 127 -7.34 7.25 -18.43
C MET A 127 -7.98 7.50 -19.81
N PRO A 128 -8.54 8.69 -20.12
CA PRO A 128 -9.04 8.96 -21.47
C PRO A 128 -7.94 9.03 -22.56
N TYR A 129 -6.67 9.11 -22.16
CA TYR A 129 -5.50 9.13 -23.05
C TYR A 129 -4.73 7.81 -22.98
N LEU A 130 -5.39 6.73 -22.54
CA LEU A 130 -4.71 5.48 -22.29
C LEU A 130 -4.16 4.88 -23.58
N SER A 131 -4.83 5.01 -24.72
CA SER A 131 -4.30 4.58 -26.02
C SER A 131 -2.92 5.18 -26.33
N ASP A 132 -2.74 6.47 -26.07
CA ASP A 132 -1.46 7.16 -26.26
C ASP A 132 -0.41 6.65 -25.25
N ILE A 133 -0.79 6.55 -23.98
CA ILE A 133 0.11 6.15 -22.88
C ILE A 133 0.54 4.68 -22.99
N TRP A 134 -0.36 3.81 -23.45
CA TRP A 134 -0.17 2.36 -23.56
C TRP A 134 1.04 2.01 -24.42
N VAL A 135 1.23 2.73 -25.52
CA VAL A 135 2.38 2.56 -26.42
C VAL A 135 3.70 2.89 -25.71
N PHE A 136 3.73 3.95 -24.88
CA PHE A 136 4.92 4.30 -24.10
C PHE A 136 5.27 3.26 -23.05
N TRP A 137 4.27 2.56 -22.50
CA TRP A 137 4.52 1.43 -21.60
C TRP A 137 4.94 0.16 -22.33
N GLY A 138 4.97 0.13 -23.67
CA GLY A 138 5.38 -1.03 -24.45
C GLY A 138 4.23 -1.96 -24.85
N GLY A 139 2.99 -1.60 -24.53
CA GLY A 139 1.81 -2.29 -25.04
C GLY A 139 1.50 -3.66 -24.41
N ASN A 140 2.16 -4.03 -23.31
CA ASN A 140 1.97 -5.31 -22.64
C ASN A 140 2.15 -5.27 -21.12
N ARG A 141 2.18 -4.06 -20.52
CA ARG A 141 2.42 -3.89 -19.08
C ARG A 141 1.83 -2.59 -18.56
N VAL A 142 1.47 -2.58 -17.28
CA VAL A 142 0.92 -1.41 -16.58
C VAL A 142 1.77 -1.14 -15.33
N PRO A 143 2.07 0.12 -15.00
CA PRO A 143 2.85 0.43 -13.81
C PRO A 143 2.01 0.43 -12.53
N TYR A 144 2.53 -0.17 -11.46
CA TYR A 144 1.90 -0.31 -10.15
C TYR A 144 2.81 0.11 -9.01
N GLN A 145 2.29 0.82 -8.02
CA GLN A 145 3.00 1.17 -6.79
C GLN A 145 2.63 0.19 -5.68
N GLY A 146 3.65 -0.40 -5.06
CA GLY A 146 3.52 -1.22 -3.87
C GLY A 146 3.42 -0.39 -2.59
N ARG A 147 2.59 -0.85 -1.65
CA ARG A 147 2.45 -0.25 -0.31
C ARG A 147 2.35 -1.33 0.75
N TRP A 148 2.81 -1.00 1.95
CA TRP A 148 2.60 -1.79 3.14
C TRP A 148 1.87 -0.95 4.18
N GLU A 149 1.08 -1.62 5.00
CA GLU A 149 0.39 -1.06 6.15
C GLU A 149 0.48 -2.06 7.31
N VAL A 150 0.70 -1.54 8.52
CA VAL A 150 0.64 -2.30 9.76
C VAL A 150 -0.35 -1.60 10.68
N SER A 151 -1.39 -2.32 11.10
CA SER A 151 -2.34 -1.82 12.11
C SER A 151 -2.39 -2.74 13.32
N TYR A 152 -2.59 -2.17 14.50
CA TYR A 152 -2.69 -2.91 15.75
C TYR A 152 -3.38 -2.10 16.84
N LEU A 153 -3.86 -2.80 17.86
CA LEU A 153 -4.28 -2.20 19.12
C LEU A 153 -3.12 -2.29 20.12
N ARG A 154 -2.82 -1.17 20.79
CA ARG A 154 -1.84 -1.09 21.87
C ARG A 154 -2.52 -0.63 23.16
N LEU A 155 -2.14 -1.24 24.28
CA LEU A 155 -2.57 -0.77 25.59
C LEU A 155 -1.78 0.47 25.97
N VAL A 156 -2.48 1.59 26.18
CA VAL A 156 -1.93 2.84 26.70
C VAL A 156 -2.76 3.19 27.93
N ASP A 157 -2.09 3.30 29.08
CA ASP A 157 -2.72 3.38 30.39
C ASP A 157 -3.70 2.22 30.65
N GLU A 158 -5.01 2.45 30.52
CA GLU A 158 -6.07 1.45 30.71
C GLU A 158 -6.88 1.16 29.43
N ASP A 159 -6.58 1.85 28.33
CA ASP A 159 -7.35 1.81 27.09
C ASP A 159 -6.57 1.21 25.92
N TRP A 160 -7.29 0.53 25.02
CA TRP A 160 -6.73 0.01 23.78
C TRP A 160 -6.88 1.05 22.67
N GLU A 161 -5.74 1.58 22.22
CA GLU A 161 -5.68 2.54 21.13
C GLU A 161 -5.30 1.86 19.82
N GLU A 162 -5.99 2.22 18.74
CA GLU A 162 -5.62 1.81 17.39
C GLU A 162 -4.43 2.63 16.89
N ARG A 163 -3.43 1.93 16.36
CA ARG A 163 -2.24 2.52 15.74
C ARG A 163 -2.11 1.94 14.33
N MET A 164 -1.69 2.78 13.40
CA MET A 164 -1.53 2.43 12.00
C MET A 164 -0.27 3.10 11.44
N TYR A 165 0.57 2.32 10.77
CA TYR A 165 1.75 2.77 10.06
C TYR A 165 1.67 2.30 8.63
N SER A 166 2.17 3.10 7.70
CA SER A 166 2.19 2.71 6.29
C SER A 166 3.41 3.28 5.58
N GLY A 167 3.76 2.66 4.48
CA GLY A 167 4.86 3.11 3.63
C GLY A 167 4.76 2.55 2.22
N ARG A 168 5.68 3.01 1.37
CA ARG A 168 5.83 2.52 0.01
C ARG A 168 6.81 1.35 -0.02
N ILE A 169 6.59 0.43 -0.95
CA ILE A 169 7.58 -0.58 -1.33
C ILE A 169 8.32 0.02 -2.52
N ASN A 170 9.53 0.55 -2.31
CA ASN A 170 10.29 1.17 -3.40
C ASN A 170 11.14 0.11 -4.11
N PRO A 171 11.20 0.13 -5.46
CA PRO A 171 12.11 -0.72 -6.23
C PRO A 171 13.56 -0.66 -5.75
N ALA A 172 14.03 0.54 -5.35
CA ALA A 172 15.39 0.78 -4.88
C ALA A 172 15.75 0.05 -3.57
N ASP A 173 14.75 -0.36 -2.78
CA ASP A 173 14.95 -1.08 -1.52
C ASP A 173 15.06 -2.60 -1.74
N ILE A 174 14.90 -3.09 -2.97
CA ILE A 174 14.84 -4.52 -3.30
C ILE A 174 16.17 -5.00 -3.91
N PRO A 175 16.92 -5.86 -3.20
CA PRO A 175 18.21 -6.32 -3.68
C PRO A 175 18.04 -7.20 -4.93
N ASN A 176 18.88 -6.96 -5.94
CA ASN A 176 18.88 -7.69 -7.22
C ASN A 176 17.55 -7.66 -7.98
N LEU A 177 16.74 -6.60 -7.80
CA LEU A 177 15.56 -6.39 -8.63
C LEU A 177 15.96 -6.31 -10.10
N GLN A 178 15.30 -7.09 -10.96
CA GLN A 178 15.58 -7.05 -12.39
C GLN A 178 15.04 -5.75 -12.99
N ASP A 179 15.86 -5.07 -13.80
CA ASP A 179 15.53 -3.75 -14.38
C ASP A 179 14.18 -3.75 -15.12
N HIS A 180 13.83 -4.85 -15.78
CA HIS A 180 12.58 -4.95 -16.54
C HIS A 180 11.32 -5.00 -15.66
N LEU A 181 11.44 -5.26 -14.35
CA LEU A 181 10.36 -5.23 -13.37
C LEU A 181 10.22 -3.86 -12.70
N ALA A 182 11.22 -3.00 -12.82
CA ALA A 182 11.25 -1.68 -12.20
C ALA A 182 10.72 -0.61 -13.17
N ALA A 183 9.71 0.15 -12.75
CA ALA A 183 9.08 1.19 -13.55
C ALA A 183 9.53 2.59 -13.10
N ASP A 184 10.24 3.29 -13.99
CA ASP A 184 10.51 4.72 -13.92
C ASP A 184 9.37 5.48 -14.61
N ILE A 185 8.34 5.81 -13.81
CA ILE A 185 7.07 6.33 -14.31
C ILE A 185 7.08 7.83 -14.57
N ASP A 186 8.05 8.55 -13.99
CA ASP A 186 8.26 9.98 -14.14
C ASP A 186 9.52 10.31 -14.96
N TYR A 187 10.19 9.29 -15.51
CA TYR A 187 11.34 9.40 -16.40
C TYR A 187 12.50 10.19 -15.80
N ASN A 188 12.68 10.08 -14.49
CA ASN A 188 13.70 10.81 -13.74
C ASN A 188 15.00 9.99 -13.56
N GLY A 189 15.04 8.75 -14.06
CA GLY A 189 16.14 7.81 -13.91
C GLY A 189 16.10 6.96 -12.63
N VAL A 190 15.08 7.12 -11.80
CA VAL A 190 14.91 6.43 -10.52
C VAL A 190 13.55 5.72 -10.48
N PRO A 191 13.52 4.38 -10.63
CA PRO A 191 12.27 3.63 -10.57
C PRO A 191 11.52 3.83 -9.26
N SER A 192 10.22 4.11 -9.37
CA SER A 192 9.34 4.40 -8.23
C SER A 192 8.07 3.52 -8.19
N ALA A 193 7.97 2.57 -9.13
CA ALA A 193 6.88 1.62 -9.28
C ALA A 193 7.38 0.30 -9.89
N PHE A 194 6.49 -0.65 -10.11
CA PHE A 194 6.76 -1.96 -10.71
C PHE A 194 5.96 -2.14 -11.99
N TRP A 195 6.54 -2.82 -12.98
CA TRP A 195 5.82 -3.24 -14.17
C TRP A 195 4.99 -4.49 -13.87
N ASN A 196 3.67 -4.39 -14.04
CA ASN A 196 2.76 -5.51 -14.03
C ASN A 196 2.64 -6.09 -15.45
N TYR A 197 3.08 -7.34 -15.64
CA TYR A 197 2.98 -8.08 -16.90
C TYR A 197 1.78 -9.03 -16.98
N GLN A 198 0.93 -9.09 -15.95
CA GLN A 198 -0.32 -9.86 -15.92
C GLN A 198 -1.40 -9.16 -16.77
N VAL A 199 -1.08 -8.89 -18.04
CA VAL A 199 -1.93 -8.21 -19.01
C VAL A 199 -2.38 -9.22 -20.07
N GLU A 200 -3.70 -9.34 -20.24
CA GLU A 200 -4.30 -10.13 -21.31
C GLU A 200 -4.85 -9.19 -22.40
N LEU A 201 -4.34 -9.37 -23.62
CA LEU A 201 -4.79 -8.64 -24.80
C LEU A 201 -5.93 -9.40 -25.48
N SER A 202 -7.09 -8.76 -25.54
CA SER A 202 -8.21 -9.17 -26.38
C SER A 202 -8.29 -8.31 -27.63
N LYS A 203 -8.64 -8.95 -28.75
CA LYS A 203 -8.91 -8.29 -30.03
C LYS A 203 -10.37 -7.96 -30.20
#